data_AF-A0A1X7AIV7-F1
#
_entry.id   AF-A0A1X7AIV7-F1
#
_cell.length_a   1.000
_cell.length_b   1.000
_cell.length_c   1.000
_cell.angle_alpha   90.00
_cell.angle_beta   90.00
_cell.angle_gamma   90.00
#
_symmetry.space_group_name_H-M   'P 1'
#
loop_
_entity.id
_entity.type
_entity.pdbx_description
1 polymer ?
#
loop_
_entity_poly.entity_id
_entity_poly.type
_entity_poly.pdbx_seq_one_letter_code
_entity_poly.pdbx_strand_id
1 'polypeptide(L)'
;MDKVSVVFAGYFLGFAIIGLLVMPLMTFLHELGHALPILASGNKAHIVMGTGDSPLTLTFNNLKISLSPTISTSFCYWEESLTQRTALLALIAGPLTSLLISMTCIFVYFRFSTSAELSGLLLCIAGITFFQFLFTAIPMHYPSFMGAYAGAPSDGYQILQRLK
;
A
#
# COMPACT_ATOMS: atom_id res chain seq x y z
N MET A 1 19.29 7.45 -32.86
CA MET A 1 17.90 7.06 -32.50
C MET A 1 16.97 8.12 -33.06
N ASP A 2 15.96 7.70 -33.78
CA ASP A 2 14.87 8.54 -34.24
C ASP A 2 13.97 8.97 -33.06
N LYS A 3 13.30 10.12 -33.19
CA LYS A 3 12.53 10.75 -32.10
C LYS A 3 11.46 9.82 -31.51
N VAL A 4 10.90 8.93 -32.33
CA VAL A 4 9.88 7.94 -31.93
C VAL A 4 10.46 6.94 -30.92
N SER A 5 11.65 6.40 -31.20
CA SER A 5 12.34 5.45 -30.30
C SER A 5 12.68 6.05 -28.94
N VAL A 6 13.04 7.34 -28.89
CA VAL A 6 13.33 8.05 -27.63
C VAL A 6 12.07 8.25 -26.79
N VAL A 7 10.97 8.64 -27.43
CA VAL A 7 9.67 8.82 -26.75
C VAL A 7 9.15 7.49 -26.21
N PHE A 8 9.24 6.41 -26.99
CA PHE A 8 8.84 5.08 -26.55
C PHE A 8 9.66 4.58 -25.36
N ALA A 9 10.98 4.76 -25.39
CA ALA A 9 11.86 4.41 -24.26
C ALA A 9 11.50 5.20 -22.99
N GLY A 10 11.14 6.49 -23.13
CA GLY A 10 10.67 7.32 -22.02
C GLY A 10 9.39 6.80 -21.37
N TYR A 11 8.38 6.43 -22.15
CA TYR A 11 7.15 5.84 -21.62
C TYR A 11 7.38 4.49 -20.93
N PHE A 12 8.21 3.63 -21.53
CA PHE A 12 8.57 2.35 -20.94
C PHE A 12 9.28 2.52 -19.59
N LEU A 13 10.26 3.44 -19.52
CA LEU A 13 10.96 3.75 -18.28
C LEU A 13 10.00 4.30 -17.21
N GLY A 14 9.07 5.19 -17.58
CA GLY A 14 8.05 5.72 -16.67
C GLY A 14 7.16 4.60 -16.11
N PHE A 15 6.69 3.70 -16.97
CA PHE A 15 5.89 2.54 -16.56
C PHE A 15 6.67 1.62 -15.61
N ALA A 16 7.95 1.35 -15.90
CA ALA A 16 8.81 0.54 -15.05
C ALA A 16 9.04 1.18 -13.67
N ILE A 17 9.28 2.49 -13.61
CA ILE A 17 9.42 3.22 -12.34
C ILE A 17 8.13 3.14 -11.51
N ILE A 18 6.97 3.33 -12.16
CA ILE A 18 5.68 3.25 -11.47
C ILE A 18 5.48 1.84 -10.90
N GLY A 19 5.65 0.81 -11.72
CA GLY A 19 5.41 -0.57 -11.32
C GLY A 19 6.42 -1.12 -10.31
N LEU A 20 7.71 -0.79 -10.44
CA LEU A 20 8.78 -1.37 -9.62
C LEU A 20 9.12 -0.56 -8.37
N LEU A 21 8.82 0.74 -8.34
CA LEU A 21 9.17 1.62 -7.22
C LEU A 21 7.94 2.25 -6.58
N VAL A 22 7.10 2.92 -7.38
CA VAL A 22 5.98 3.70 -6.82
C VAL A 22 4.92 2.79 -6.21
N MET A 23 4.45 1.78 -6.93
CA MET A 23 3.41 0.87 -6.42
C MET A 23 3.88 0.12 -5.15
N PRO A 24 5.05 -0.54 -5.12
CA PRO A 24 5.54 -1.16 -3.89
C PRO A 24 5.70 -0.17 -2.73
N LEU A 25 6.20 1.04 -2.98
CA LEU A 25 6.33 2.05 -1.93
C LEU A 25 4.96 2.46 -1.38
N MET A 26 3.96 2.68 -2.23
CA MET A 26 2.61 3.04 -1.78
C MET A 26 1.94 1.91 -1.01
N THR A 27 2.10 0.66 -1.47
CA THR A 27 1.63 -0.51 -0.73
C THR A 27 2.34 -0.65 0.61
N PHE A 28 3.66 -0.43 0.67
CA PHE A 28 4.40 -0.43 1.93
C PHE A 28 3.86 0.62 2.92
N LEU A 29 3.62 1.86 2.47
CA LEU A 29 3.09 2.91 3.32
C LEU A 29 1.69 2.56 3.86
N HIS A 30 0.86 1.86 3.08
CA HIS A 30 -0.41 1.33 3.54
C HIS A 30 -0.26 0.27 4.63
N GLU A 31 0.62 -0.73 4.43
CA GLU A 31 0.90 -1.74 5.45
C GLU A 31 1.51 -1.13 6.72
N LEU A 32 2.33 -0.09 6.55
CA LEU A 32 2.84 0.69 7.67
C LEU A 32 1.72 1.41 8.42
N GLY A 33 0.71 1.90 7.70
CA GLY A 33 -0.53 2.43 8.27
C GLY A 33 -1.19 1.44 9.22
N HIS A 34 -1.33 0.17 8.81
CA HIS A 34 -1.82 -0.90 9.70
C HIS A 34 -0.93 -1.12 10.92
N ALA A 35 0.39 -1.11 10.73
CA ALA A 35 1.35 -1.37 11.81
C ALA A 35 1.33 -0.27 12.90
N LEU A 36 1.05 0.99 12.55
CA LEU A 36 1.18 2.12 13.48
C LEU A 36 0.31 1.97 14.76
N PRO A 37 -1.01 1.72 14.69
CA PRO A 37 -1.81 1.49 15.90
C PRO A 37 -1.37 0.27 16.72
N ILE A 38 -0.86 -0.77 16.05
CA ILE A 38 -0.36 -1.99 16.70
C ILE A 38 0.89 -1.66 17.52
N LEU A 39 1.86 -1.00 16.92
CA LEU A 39 3.09 -0.57 17.57
C LEU A 39 2.83 0.43 18.70
N ALA A 40 1.91 1.38 18.49
CA ALA A 40 1.51 2.36 19.51
C ALA A 40 0.86 1.70 20.73
N SER A 41 0.26 0.52 20.56
CA SER A 41 -0.29 -0.28 21.67
C SER A 41 0.74 -1.17 22.38
N GLY A 42 2.02 -1.09 21.99
CA GLY A 42 3.10 -1.90 22.54
C GLY A 42 3.19 -3.32 21.98
N ASN A 43 2.33 -3.67 21.01
CA ASN A 43 2.31 -4.99 20.37
C ASN A 43 3.27 -5.06 19.17
N LYS A 44 3.50 -6.28 18.69
CA LYS A 44 4.37 -6.53 17.53
C LYS A 44 3.59 -6.54 16.23
N ALA A 45 4.18 -5.92 15.21
CA ALA A 45 3.66 -5.92 13.84
C ALA A 45 4.70 -6.54 12.90
N HIS A 46 4.24 -7.32 11.93
CA HIS A 46 5.07 -7.93 10.91
C HIS A 46 4.53 -7.60 9.52
N ILE A 47 5.22 -6.69 8.81
CA ILE A 47 4.93 -6.39 7.42
C ILE A 47 5.64 -7.41 6.54
N VAL A 48 4.90 -8.11 5.71
CA VAL A 48 5.44 -9.02 4.69
C VAL A 48 5.12 -8.42 3.33
N MET A 49 6.15 -8.23 2.51
CA MET A 49 6.00 -7.83 1.12
C MET A 49 6.60 -8.90 0.21
N GLY A 50 5.77 -9.37 -0.71
CA GLY A 50 6.08 -10.39 -1.68
C GLY A 50 6.01 -11.82 -1.16
N THR A 51 6.30 -12.72 -2.09
CA THR A 51 6.37 -14.17 -1.89
C THR A 51 7.71 -14.71 -2.37
N GLY A 52 8.17 -15.81 -1.77
CA GLY A 52 9.38 -16.51 -2.18
C GLY A 52 10.29 -16.86 -1.01
N ASP A 53 11.32 -17.65 -1.31
CA ASP A 53 12.28 -18.08 -0.31
C ASP A 53 13.27 -16.97 0.05
N SER A 54 13.80 -17.05 1.28
CA SER A 54 14.86 -16.16 1.78
C SER A 54 14.55 -14.65 1.73
N PRO A 55 13.45 -14.17 2.36
CA PRO A 55 13.14 -12.75 2.40
C PRO A 55 14.20 -11.97 3.18
N LEU A 56 14.58 -10.79 2.67
CA LEU A 56 15.36 -9.82 3.43
C LEU A 56 14.51 -9.37 4.61
N THR A 57 14.94 -9.71 5.83
CA THR A 57 14.20 -9.38 7.05
C THR A 57 14.92 -8.29 7.82
N LEU A 58 14.22 -7.19 8.08
CA LEU A 58 14.66 -6.09 8.92
C LEU A 58 13.80 -6.06 10.18
N THR A 59 14.42 -5.93 11.34
CA THR A 59 13.72 -5.86 12.62
C THR A 59 14.08 -4.57 13.34
N PHE A 60 13.07 -3.77 13.67
CA PHE A 60 13.18 -2.53 14.40
C PHE A 60 12.26 -2.60 15.63
N ASN A 61 12.81 -3.00 16.78
CA ASN A 61 12.04 -3.20 18.01
C ASN A 61 10.84 -4.15 17.79
N ASN A 62 9.61 -3.66 17.93
CA ASN A 62 8.37 -4.42 17.75
C ASN A 62 7.89 -4.51 16.28
N LEU A 63 8.61 -3.89 15.34
CA LEU A 63 8.30 -3.96 13.91
C LEU A 63 9.26 -4.91 13.21
N LYS A 64 8.72 -5.93 12.55
CA LYS A 64 9.43 -6.80 11.61
C LYS A 64 8.98 -6.49 10.20
N ILE A 65 9.90 -6.39 9.25
CA ILE A 65 9.63 -6.18 7.84
C ILE A 65 10.34 -7.29 7.07
N SER A 66 9.60 -8.08 6.30
CA SER A 66 10.14 -9.13 5.43
C SER A 66 9.87 -8.78 3.97
N LEU A 67 10.93 -8.53 3.22
CA LEU A 67 10.90 -8.18 1.80
C LEU A 67 11.38 -9.37 0.97
N SER A 68 10.45 -9.97 0.22
CA SER A 68 10.75 -11.08 -0.70
C SER A 68 11.16 -10.56 -2.08
N PRO A 69 11.93 -11.32 -2.87
CA PRO A 69 12.36 -10.90 -4.21
C PRO A 69 11.20 -10.62 -5.18
N THR A 70 10.06 -11.29 -5.01
CA THR A 70 8.87 -11.10 -5.85
C THR A 70 7.78 -10.39 -5.07
N ILE A 71 7.63 -9.08 -5.26
CA ILE A 71 6.59 -8.26 -4.61
C ILE A 71 5.25 -8.48 -5.32
N SER A 72 4.61 -9.61 -5.05
CA SER A 72 3.31 -10.03 -5.60
C SER A 72 2.12 -9.63 -4.72
N THR A 73 2.31 -9.68 -3.40
CA THR A 73 1.32 -9.33 -2.37
C THR A 73 1.99 -8.66 -1.19
N SER A 74 1.29 -7.86 -0.41
CA SER A 74 1.78 -7.33 0.85
C SER A 74 0.68 -7.38 1.90
N PHE A 75 1.07 -7.68 3.13
CA PHE A 75 0.17 -7.79 4.28
C PHE A 75 0.89 -7.42 5.58
N CYS A 76 0.17 -6.79 6.50
CA CYS A 76 0.59 -6.55 7.87
C CYS A 76 -0.04 -7.60 8.80
N TYR A 77 0.79 -8.42 9.42
CA TYR A 77 0.40 -9.42 10.42
C TYR A 77 0.64 -8.93 11.84
N TRP A 78 -0.12 -9.45 12.79
CA TRP A 78 0.01 -9.14 14.22
C TRP A 78 -0.40 -10.35 15.08
N GLU A 79 -0.06 -10.30 16.36
CA GLU A 79 -0.41 -11.33 17.34
C GLU A 79 -1.93 -11.35 17.61
N GLU A 80 -2.54 -12.53 17.71
CA GLU A 80 -4.00 -12.68 17.87
C GLU A 80 -4.58 -11.99 19.12
N SER A 81 -3.76 -11.70 20.13
CA SER A 81 -4.16 -11.11 21.41
C SER A 81 -4.42 -9.59 21.38
N LEU A 82 -4.58 -8.97 20.20
CA LEU A 82 -4.94 -7.55 20.13
C LEU A 82 -6.32 -7.29 20.72
N THR A 83 -6.45 -6.19 21.46
CA THR A 83 -7.78 -5.69 21.84
C THR A 83 -8.60 -5.37 20.59
N GLN A 84 -9.92 -5.56 20.67
CA GLN A 84 -10.84 -5.24 19.56
C GLN A 84 -10.64 -3.80 19.06
N ARG A 85 -10.42 -2.85 19.97
CA ARG A 85 -10.15 -1.45 19.63
C ARG A 85 -8.87 -1.29 18.81
N THR A 86 -7.75 -1.90 19.24
CA THR A 86 -6.49 -1.84 18.51
C THR A 86 -6.62 -2.48 17.14
N ALA A 87 -7.27 -3.65 17.05
CA ALA A 87 -7.48 -4.34 15.78
C ALA A 87 -8.34 -3.50 14.81
N LEU A 88 -9.42 -2.88 15.29
CA LEU A 88 -10.24 -1.98 14.46
C LEU A 88 -9.47 -0.75 14.00
N LEU A 89 -8.71 -0.12 14.90
CA LEU A 89 -7.86 1.02 14.54
C LEU A 89 -6.80 0.63 13.50
N ALA A 90 -6.16 -0.53 13.66
CA ALA A 90 -5.20 -1.05 12.70
C ALA A 90 -5.85 -1.24 11.32
N LEU A 91 -6.99 -1.90 11.23
CA LEU A 91 -7.71 -2.13 9.97
C LEU A 91 -8.17 -0.83 9.29
N ILE A 92 -8.52 0.21 10.06
CA ILE A 92 -8.88 1.53 9.50
C ILE A 92 -7.64 2.29 9.02
N ALA A 93 -6.52 2.15 9.73
CA ALA A 93 -5.34 2.98 9.51
C ALA A 93 -4.65 2.74 8.16
N GLY A 94 -4.68 1.51 7.61
CA GLY A 94 -4.17 1.24 6.26
C GLY A 94 -4.92 2.02 5.18
N PRO A 95 -6.24 1.81 5.00
CA PRO A 95 -7.06 2.57 4.05
C PRO A 95 -6.99 4.08 4.29
N LEU A 96 -7.01 4.53 5.55
CA LEU A 96 -6.89 5.94 5.89
C LEU A 96 -5.55 6.53 5.42
N THR A 97 -4.45 5.79 5.58
CA THR A 97 -3.12 6.22 5.10
C THR A 97 -3.13 6.41 3.58
N SER A 98 -3.69 5.46 2.84
CA SER A 98 -3.84 5.58 1.38
C SER A 98 -4.68 6.78 0.97
N LEU A 99 -5.79 7.03 1.66
CA LEU A 99 -6.64 8.20 1.40
C LEU A 99 -5.90 9.52 1.68
N LEU A 100 -5.18 9.61 2.81
CA LEU A 100 -4.43 10.81 3.18
C LEU A 100 -3.31 11.12 2.19
N ILE A 101 -2.60 10.10 1.69
CA ILE A 101 -1.59 10.27 0.65
C ILE A 101 -2.24 10.81 -0.63
N SER A 102 -3.35 10.21 -1.06
CA SER A 102 -4.07 10.66 -2.25
C SER A 102 -4.51 12.11 -2.14
N MET A 103 -5.15 12.48 -1.03
CA MET A 103 -5.59 13.85 -0.77
C MET A 103 -4.42 14.82 -0.71
N THR A 104 -3.30 14.43 -0.10
CA THR A 104 -2.09 15.27 -0.01
C THR A 104 -1.51 15.52 -1.40
N CYS A 105 -1.41 14.49 -2.26
CA CYS A 105 -0.93 14.64 -3.62
C CYS A 105 -1.84 15.56 -4.47
N ILE A 106 -3.16 15.40 -4.34
CA ILE A 106 -4.15 16.27 -5.01
C ILE A 106 -4.02 17.71 -4.52
N PHE A 107 -3.91 17.90 -3.20
CA PHE A 107 -3.73 19.23 -2.61
C PHE A 107 -2.46 19.90 -3.14
N VAL A 108 -1.33 19.17 -3.16
CA VAL A 108 -0.05 19.72 -3.64
C VAL A 108 -0.16 20.08 -5.12
N TYR A 109 -0.78 19.22 -5.94
CA TYR A 109 -1.00 19.46 -7.37
C TYR A 109 -1.77 20.77 -7.63
N PHE A 110 -2.86 21.02 -6.89
CA PHE A 110 -3.66 22.23 -7.08
C PHE A 110 -3.06 23.48 -6.44
N ARG A 111 -2.31 23.33 -5.34
CA ARG A 111 -1.86 24.47 -4.53
C ARG A 111 -0.53 25.06 -4.97
N PHE A 112 0.34 24.25 -5.56
CA PHE A 112 1.71 24.66 -5.90
C PHE A 112 1.94 24.55 -7.41
N SER A 113 2.66 25.53 -7.95
CA SER A 113 3.17 25.45 -9.31
C SER A 113 4.27 24.39 -9.35
N THR A 114 4.01 23.28 -10.04
CA THR A 114 4.94 22.17 -10.20
C THR A 114 5.31 22.01 -11.67
N SER A 115 6.43 21.32 -11.96
CA SER A 115 6.74 20.95 -13.35
C SER A 115 5.72 19.95 -13.88
N ALA A 116 5.63 19.80 -15.20
CA ALA A 116 4.71 18.86 -15.84
C ALA A 116 4.96 17.41 -15.38
N GLU A 117 6.23 17.04 -15.19
CA GLU A 117 6.65 15.72 -14.74
C GLU A 117 6.21 15.46 -13.30
N LEU A 118 6.43 16.43 -12.40
CA LEU A 118 6.02 16.31 -11.01
C LEU A 118 4.49 16.28 -10.87
N SER A 119 3.78 17.10 -11.65
CA SER A 119 2.31 17.04 -11.75
C SER A 119 1.82 15.66 -12.17
N GLY A 120 2.42 15.07 -13.21
CA GLY A 120 2.08 13.72 -13.66
C GLY A 120 2.32 12.66 -12.59
N LEU A 121 3.45 12.74 -11.89
CA LEU A 121 3.77 11.83 -10.79
C LEU A 121 2.79 11.96 -9.62
N LEU A 122 2.45 13.19 -9.21
CA LEU A 122 1.50 13.46 -8.12
C LEU A 122 0.11 12.88 -8.44
N LEU A 123 -0.39 13.11 -9.65
CA LEU A 123 -1.68 12.57 -10.09
C LEU A 123 -1.65 11.03 -10.18
N CYS A 124 -0.53 10.45 -10.61
CA CYS A 124 -0.35 9.00 -10.65
C CYS A 124 -0.38 8.38 -9.24
N ILE A 125 0.38 8.95 -8.29
CA ILE A 125 0.37 8.52 -6.89
C ILE A 125 -1.01 8.67 -6.29
N ALA A 126 -1.68 9.82 -6.53
CA ALA A 126 -3.03 10.06 -6.06
C ALA A 126 -4.04 9.03 -6.57
N GLY A 127 -3.96 8.68 -7.85
CA GLY A 127 -4.79 7.64 -8.46
C GLY A 127 -4.55 6.27 -7.84
N ILE A 128 -3.29 5.82 -7.78
CA ILE A 128 -2.91 4.51 -7.21
C ILE A 128 -3.41 4.38 -5.77
N THR A 129 -3.13 5.38 -4.93
CA THR A 129 -3.48 5.35 -3.50
C THR A 129 -4.98 5.51 -3.27
N PHE A 130 -5.69 6.27 -4.12
CA PHE A 130 -7.15 6.33 -4.06
C PHE A 130 -7.81 5.00 -4.42
N PHE A 131 -7.35 4.35 -5.50
CA PHE A 131 -7.83 3.02 -5.87
C PHE A 131 -7.54 2.00 -4.76
N GLN A 132 -6.33 2.05 -4.18
CA GLN A 132 -5.98 1.20 -3.05
C GLN A 132 -6.95 1.40 -1.87
N PHE A 133 -7.20 2.66 -1.47
CA PHE A 133 -8.21 2.98 -0.46
C PHE A 133 -9.59 2.40 -0.78
N LEU A 134 -10.09 2.57 -2.02
CA LEU A 134 -11.41 2.06 -2.40
C LEU A 134 -11.49 0.55 -2.26
N PHE A 135 -10.53 -0.19 -2.83
CA PHE A 135 -10.56 -1.65 -2.82
C PHE A 135 -10.32 -2.25 -1.43
N THR A 136 -9.55 -1.60 -0.57
CA THR A 136 -9.31 -2.09 0.79
C THR A 136 -10.43 -1.69 1.76
N ALA A 137 -11.05 -0.52 1.59
CA ALA A 137 -12.12 -0.04 2.48
C ALA A 137 -13.50 -0.64 2.18
N ILE A 138 -13.80 -0.99 0.92
CA ILE A 138 -15.08 -1.61 0.56
C ILE A 138 -15.13 -3.03 1.11
N PRO A 139 -16.17 -3.43 1.87
CA PRO A 139 -16.29 -4.80 2.41
C PRO A 139 -16.49 -5.84 1.31
N MET A 140 -15.42 -6.55 0.93
CA MET A 140 -15.44 -7.57 -0.12
C MET A 140 -14.33 -8.61 0.09
N HIS A 141 -14.46 -9.75 -0.57
CA HIS A 141 -13.30 -10.57 -0.89
C HIS A 141 -12.78 -10.14 -2.27
N TYR A 142 -11.46 -10.07 -2.43
CA TYR A 142 -10.88 -9.63 -3.69
C TYR A 142 -11.26 -10.59 -4.83
N PRO A 143 -11.65 -10.06 -6.01
CA PRO A 143 -12.05 -10.85 -7.16
C PRO A 143 -10.86 -11.61 -7.75
N SER A 144 -11.16 -12.68 -8.50
CA SER A 144 -10.16 -13.58 -9.08
C SER A 144 -9.13 -12.91 -10.01
N PHE A 145 -9.49 -11.79 -10.64
CA PHE A 145 -8.58 -11.06 -11.53
C PHE A 145 -7.46 -10.30 -10.79
N MET A 146 -7.52 -10.14 -9.47
CA MET A 146 -6.48 -9.47 -8.67
C MET A 146 -5.29 -10.40 -8.33
N GLY A 147 -5.20 -11.55 -9.01
CA GLY A 147 -4.05 -12.44 -8.96
C GLY A 147 -3.82 -12.98 -7.55
N ALA A 148 -2.63 -12.69 -6.99
CA ALA A 148 -2.21 -13.24 -5.71
C ALA A 148 -3.03 -12.73 -4.50
N TYR A 149 -3.84 -11.68 -4.67
CA TYR A 149 -4.81 -11.23 -3.67
C TYR A 149 -6.17 -11.93 -3.74
N ALA A 150 -6.44 -12.72 -4.79
CA ALA A 150 -7.76 -13.31 -5.04
C ALA A 150 -8.28 -14.10 -3.83
N GLY A 151 -9.52 -13.80 -3.44
CA GLY A 151 -10.19 -14.47 -2.31
C GLY A 151 -9.77 -13.98 -0.92
N ALA A 152 -8.75 -13.12 -0.80
CA ALA A 152 -8.42 -12.52 0.49
C ALA A 152 -9.48 -11.47 0.92
N PRO A 153 -9.79 -11.36 2.21
CA PRO A 153 -10.74 -10.38 2.71
C PRO A 153 -10.12 -8.97 2.70
N SER A 154 -10.90 -7.97 2.26
CA SER A 154 -10.50 -6.56 2.39
C SER A 154 -10.53 -6.08 3.84
N ASP A 155 -9.86 -4.98 4.15
CA ASP A 155 -9.88 -4.38 5.50
C ASP A 155 -11.31 -4.02 5.93
N GLY A 156 -12.09 -3.44 5.01
CA GLY A 156 -13.50 -3.14 5.24
C GLY A 156 -14.32 -4.38 5.60
N TYR A 157 -14.01 -5.52 4.99
CA TYR A 157 -14.67 -6.78 5.32
C TYR A 157 -14.29 -7.25 6.72
N GLN A 158 -13.00 -7.18 7.06
CA GLN A 158 -12.50 -7.56 8.39
C GLN A 158 -13.03 -6.64 9.51
N ILE A 159 -13.24 -5.35 9.23
CA ILE A 159 -13.90 -4.40 10.13
C ILE A 159 -15.34 -4.83 10.38
N LEU A 160 -16.09 -5.09 9.31
CA LEU A 160 -17.50 -5.49 9.42
C LEU A 160 -17.67 -6.78 10.23
N GLN A 161 -16.76 -7.74 10.07
CA GLN A 161 -16.77 -8.98 10.86
C GLN A 161 -16.53 -8.74 12.36
N ARG A 162 -15.70 -7.76 12.73
CA ARG A 162 -15.36 -7.44 14.13
C ARG A 162 -16.39 -6.55 14.84
N LEU A 163 -17.31 -5.96 14.10
CA LEU A 163 -18.41 -5.14 14.64
C LEU A 163 -19.70 -5.94 14.84
N LYS A 164 -19.76 -7.18 14.35
CA LYS A 164 -20.83 -8.13 14.60
C LYS A 164 -20.59 -8.87 15.92
#